data_AF-A0A1A3A7W0-F1
#
_entry.id   AF-A0A1A3A7W0-F1
#
_cell.length_a   1.000
_cell.length_b   1.000
_cell.length_c   1.000
_cell.angle_alpha   90.00
_cell.angle_beta   90.00
_cell.angle_gamma   90.00
#
_symmetry.space_group_name_H-M   'P 1'
#
loop_
_entity.id
_entity.type
_entity.pdbx_description
1 polymer ?
#
loop_
_entity_poly.entity_id
_entity_poly.type
_entity_poly.pdbx_seq_one_letter_code
_entity_poly.pdbx_strand_id
1 'polypeptide(L)'
;MRLDTGSRGLILPPQDVNLQSLGAVTGQGSVTYGEPGNQLVESFKTYSTTVNFGNGLVTAPTSVAVVTSASLNGAAYPTSQLPAILGVGVNPGGPLSTSPVSALPGAFGQGVLIDEPASVMEFGPNPLPAHASVTGAPVTTLQVRINNGPLQTTNNAYIDSGGLGGDVPTALNPPNVGGYLPAGTTISVYTTGGTLLYTTTVGAQQTNVVSSFLGGTFNTGIAPFLQDPIYLSYSPGGTGTTIFDA
;
A
#
# COMPACT_ATOMS: atom_id res chain seq x y z
N MET A 1 -5.69 6.24 -11.61
CA MET A 1 -4.55 5.54 -11.00
C MET A 1 -4.83 5.37 -9.53
N ARG A 2 -4.47 4.22 -8.96
CA ARG A 2 -4.63 3.92 -7.53
C ARG A 2 -3.32 4.20 -6.81
N LEU A 3 -3.38 4.98 -5.74
CA LEU A 3 -2.26 5.16 -4.83
C LEU A 3 -2.21 3.96 -3.88
N ASP A 4 -1.06 3.34 -3.73
CA ASP A 4 -0.89 2.10 -2.98
C ASP A 4 0.35 2.18 -2.10
N THR A 5 0.14 2.36 -0.80
CA THR A 5 1.26 2.32 0.16
C THR A 5 1.78 0.90 0.35
N GLY A 6 0.94 -0.12 0.18
CA GLY A 6 1.25 -1.55 0.32
C GLY A 6 2.19 -2.13 -0.72
N SER A 7 2.56 -1.37 -1.76
CA SER A 7 3.47 -1.83 -2.82
C SER A 7 4.54 -0.81 -3.21
N ARG A 8 5.51 -1.27 -4.01
CA ARG A 8 6.59 -0.46 -4.60
C ARG A 8 6.58 -0.48 -6.11
N GLY A 9 6.61 0.72 -6.69
CA GLY A 9 6.77 0.91 -8.12
C GLY A 9 5.51 1.35 -8.84
N LEU A 10 5.70 1.97 -10.01
CA LEU A 10 4.61 2.29 -10.91
C LEU A 10 4.42 1.14 -11.91
N ILE A 11 3.23 0.57 -11.92
CA ILE A 11 2.80 -0.40 -12.92
C ILE A 11 1.54 0.10 -13.63
N LEU A 12 1.60 0.08 -14.97
CA LEU A 12 0.57 0.64 -15.84
C LEU A 12 0.04 -0.44 -16.77
N PRO A 13 -1.27 -0.48 -17.05
CA PRO A 13 -1.78 -1.27 -18.14
C PRO A 13 -1.42 -0.61 -19.48
N PRO A 14 -1.29 -1.38 -20.57
CA PRO A 14 -0.73 -0.88 -21.83
C PRO A 14 -1.56 0.21 -22.50
N GLN A 15 -2.87 0.27 -22.23
CA GLN A 15 -3.75 1.32 -22.78
C GLN A 15 -3.55 2.71 -22.14
N ASP A 16 -2.95 2.77 -20.95
CA ASP A 16 -2.76 4.02 -20.21
C ASP A 16 -1.43 4.72 -20.56
N VAL A 17 -0.66 4.16 -21.51
CA VAL A 17 0.68 4.64 -21.82
C VAL A 17 0.97 4.61 -23.32
N ASN A 18 1.65 5.65 -23.81
CA ASN A 18 2.23 5.64 -25.14
C ASN A 18 3.54 4.83 -25.12
N LEU A 19 3.46 3.55 -25.47
CA LEU A 19 4.61 2.64 -25.46
C LEU A 19 5.78 3.13 -26.34
N GLN A 20 5.49 3.82 -27.44
CA GLN A 20 6.50 4.33 -28.36
C GLN A 20 7.35 5.46 -27.72
N SER A 21 6.83 6.15 -26.70
CA SER A 21 7.57 7.21 -26.01
C SER A 21 8.44 6.73 -24.84
N LEU A 22 8.33 5.46 -24.43
CA LEU A 22 9.04 4.93 -23.26
C LEU A 22 10.51 4.55 -23.53
N GLY A 23 10.92 4.55 -24.81
CA GLY A 23 12.24 4.07 -25.20
C GLY A 23 12.36 2.55 -25.20
N ALA A 24 13.60 2.06 -25.07
CA ALA A 24 13.88 0.63 -25.09
C ALA A 24 13.45 -0.06 -23.79
N VAL A 25 13.02 -1.32 -23.91
CA VAL A 25 12.76 -2.19 -22.77
C VAL A 25 14.06 -2.40 -21.99
N THR A 26 14.04 -2.17 -20.69
CA THR A 26 15.19 -2.33 -19.78
C THR A 26 15.15 -3.65 -19.01
N GLY A 27 14.02 -4.35 -19.01
CA GLY A 27 13.84 -5.61 -18.29
C GLY A 27 12.42 -6.14 -18.37
N GLN A 28 12.15 -7.20 -17.62
CA GLN A 28 10.84 -7.83 -17.50
C GLN A 28 10.70 -8.54 -16.16
N GLY A 29 9.47 -8.79 -15.74
CA GLY A 29 9.18 -9.49 -14.49
C GLY A 29 7.71 -9.86 -14.36
N SER A 30 7.33 -10.32 -13.17
CA SER A 30 5.94 -10.55 -12.80
C SER A 30 5.69 -10.22 -11.34
N VAL A 31 4.45 -9.83 -11.03
CA VAL A 31 3.96 -9.59 -9.67
C VAL A 31 2.67 -10.38 -9.46
N THR A 32 2.44 -10.84 -8.24
CA THR A 32 1.23 -11.56 -7.84
C THR A 32 0.53 -10.76 -6.75
N TYR A 33 -0.77 -10.52 -6.95
CA TYR A 33 -1.67 -9.91 -5.97
C TYR A 33 -2.73 -10.90 -5.52
N GLY A 34 -3.23 -10.72 -4.30
CA GLY A 34 -4.32 -11.52 -3.73
C GLY A 34 -3.85 -12.72 -2.90
N GLU A 35 -4.83 -13.43 -2.35
CA GLU A 35 -4.63 -14.54 -1.41
C GLU A 35 -4.56 -15.89 -2.14
N PRO A 36 -4.00 -16.95 -1.50
CA PRO A 36 -4.05 -18.31 -2.04
C PRO A 36 -5.45 -18.74 -2.49
N GLY A 37 -5.59 -19.11 -3.77
CA GLY A 37 -6.87 -19.48 -4.38
C GLY A 37 -7.62 -18.33 -5.06
N ASN A 38 -7.17 -17.08 -4.90
CA ASN A 38 -7.64 -15.92 -5.65
C ASN A 38 -6.48 -14.98 -6.01
N GLN A 39 -5.66 -15.39 -6.97
CA GLN A 39 -4.42 -14.71 -7.35
C GLN A 39 -4.51 -14.08 -8.73
N LEU A 40 -4.17 -12.79 -8.80
CA LEU A 40 -3.93 -12.06 -10.03
C LEU A 40 -2.42 -11.99 -10.26
N VAL A 41 -1.95 -12.60 -11.35
CA VAL A 41 -0.55 -12.53 -11.78
C VAL A 41 -0.44 -11.61 -12.98
N GLU A 42 0.40 -10.58 -12.88
CA GLU A 42 0.70 -9.64 -13.95
C GLU A 42 2.14 -9.85 -14.40
N SER A 43 2.36 -10.12 -15.69
CA SER A 43 3.69 -10.07 -16.30
C SER A 43 3.88 -8.71 -16.96
N PHE A 44 5.06 -8.14 -16.84
CA PHE A 44 5.34 -6.78 -17.31
C PHE A 44 6.74 -6.67 -17.93
N LYS A 45 6.90 -5.61 -18.73
CA LYS A 45 8.20 -5.10 -19.17
C LYS A 45 8.52 -3.82 -18.42
N THR A 46 9.79 -3.58 -18.17
CA THR A 46 10.26 -2.35 -17.53
C THR A 46 10.89 -1.41 -18.54
N TYR A 47 10.78 -0.12 -18.26
CA TYR A 47 11.32 0.99 -19.04
C TYR A 47 11.95 1.99 -18.08
N SER A 48 12.96 2.73 -18.56
CA SER A 48 13.53 3.86 -17.83
C SER A 48 13.03 5.16 -18.45
N THR A 49 12.20 5.89 -17.71
CA THR A 49 11.58 7.13 -18.19
C THR A 49 11.28 8.07 -17.02
N THR A 50 10.86 9.30 -17.31
CA THR A 50 10.41 10.27 -16.30
C THR A 50 8.93 10.08 -15.97
N VAL A 51 8.54 10.27 -14.72
CA VAL A 51 7.14 10.37 -14.30
C VAL A 51 6.82 11.83 -13.97
N ASN A 52 5.74 12.36 -14.53
CA ASN A 52 5.30 13.73 -14.29
C ASN A 52 4.02 13.71 -13.44
N PHE A 53 4.09 14.26 -12.23
CA PHE A 53 2.97 14.35 -11.28
C PHE A 53 2.15 15.64 -11.45
N GLY A 54 2.43 16.45 -12.47
CA GLY A 54 1.84 17.77 -12.68
C GLY A 54 2.65 18.89 -12.04
N ASN A 55 2.27 20.15 -12.32
CA ASN A 55 2.87 21.36 -11.72
C ASN A 55 4.42 21.45 -11.80
N GLY A 56 5.03 20.80 -12.80
CA GLY A 56 6.49 20.76 -12.98
C GLY A 56 7.22 19.75 -12.08
N LEU A 57 6.51 18.93 -11.30
CA LEU A 57 7.07 17.86 -10.49
C LEU A 57 7.33 16.63 -11.37
N VAL A 58 8.52 16.62 -11.97
CA VAL A 58 8.99 15.57 -12.87
C VAL A 58 10.16 14.84 -12.22
N THR A 59 10.12 13.51 -12.21
CA THR A 59 11.22 12.69 -11.69
C THR A 59 12.44 12.75 -12.60
N ALA A 60 13.63 12.46 -12.05
CA ALA A 60 14.71 11.90 -12.86
C ALA A 60 14.25 10.57 -13.51
N PRO A 61 14.92 10.07 -14.58
CA PRO A 61 14.59 8.77 -15.14
C PRO A 61 14.56 7.68 -14.06
N THR A 62 13.45 6.96 -13.99
CA THR A 62 13.17 5.91 -13.03
C THR A 62 12.50 4.72 -13.72
N SER A 63 12.50 3.56 -13.06
CA SER A 63 11.87 2.36 -13.59
C SER A 63 10.34 2.50 -13.56
N VAL A 64 9.70 2.17 -14.68
CA VAL A 64 8.24 2.04 -14.81
C VAL A 64 7.94 0.68 -15.42
N ALA A 65 6.95 -0.03 -14.88
CA ALA A 65 6.47 -1.30 -15.40
C ALA A 65 5.23 -1.08 -16.28
N VAL A 66 5.15 -1.79 -17.41
CA VAL A 66 3.94 -1.86 -18.24
C VAL A 66 3.55 -3.31 -18.41
N VAL A 67 2.30 -3.63 -18.06
CA VAL A 67 1.76 -4.98 -18.13
C VAL A 67 1.71 -5.45 -19.58
N THR A 68 2.19 -6.67 -19.82
CA THR A 68 2.12 -7.35 -21.11
C THR A 68 1.05 -8.42 -21.15
N SER A 69 0.76 -9.05 -20.02
CA SER A 69 -0.26 -10.08 -19.87
C SER A 69 -0.65 -10.24 -18.41
N ALA A 70 -1.88 -10.69 -18.17
CA ALA A 70 -2.33 -11.04 -16.82
C ALA A 70 -3.11 -12.36 -16.81
N SER A 71 -3.14 -12.99 -15.64
CA SER A 71 -3.97 -14.15 -15.37
C SER A 71 -4.63 -14.06 -14.00
N LEU A 72 -5.90 -14.44 -13.92
CA LEU A 72 -6.65 -14.56 -12.67
C LEU A 72 -6.91 -16.05 -12.44
N ASN A 73 -6.35 -16.61 -11.37
CA ASN A 73 -6.47 -18.04 -11.04
C ASN A 73 -6.05 -18.97 -12.20
N GLY A 74 -4.98 -18.58 -12.92
CA GLY A 74 -4.45 -19.32 -14.06
C GLY A 74 -5.21 -19.14 -15.38
N ALA A 75 -6.36 -18.46 -15.38
CA ALA A 75 -7.09 -18.11 -16.59
C ALA A 75 -6.63 -16.74 -17.11
N ALA A 76 -6.59 -16.57 -18.44
CA ALA A 76 -6.23 -15.28 -19.05
C ALA A 76 -7.15 -14.16 -18.54
N TYR A 77 -6.54 -13.04 -18.12
CA TYR A 77 -7.25 -11.87 -17.62
C TYR A 77 -6.96 -10.66 -18.50
N PRO A 78 -7.97 -9.90 -18.96
CA PRO A 78 -7.74 -8.77 -19.85
C PRO A 78 -6.91 -7.67 -19.17
N THR A 79 -5.80 -7.27 -19.78
CA THR A 79 -4.97 -6.17 -19.27
C THR A 79 -5.70 -4.83 -19.26
N SER A 80 -6.74 -4.69 -20.09
CA SER A 80 -7.64 -3.53 -20.11
C SER A 80 -8.48 -3.35 -18.84
N GLN A 81 -8.59 -4.40 -18.01
CA GLN A 81 -9.33 -4.35 -16.74
C GLN A 81 -8.41 -4.05 -15.54
N LEU A 82 -7.10 -4.00 -15.75
CA LEU A 82 -6.15 -3.75 -14.68
C LEU A 82 -6.09 -2.26 -14.35
N PRO A 83 -6.03 -1.89 -13.06
CA PRO A 83 -5.79 -0.52 -12.67
C PRO A 83 -4.31 -0.14 -12.87
N ALA A 84 -4.06 1.11 -13.23
CA ALA A 84 -2.75 1.73 -12.98
C ALA A 84 -2.51 1.85 -11.47
N ILE A 85 -1.38 1.37 -10.98
CA ILE A 85 -1.00 1.38 -9.56
C ILE A 85 0.28 2.18 -9.37
N LEU A 86 0.24 3.15 -8.45
CA LEU A 86 1.39 3.89 -7.96
C LEU A 86 1.77 3.39 -6.57
N GLY A 87 2.72 2.46 -6.54
CA GLY A 87 3.33 1.95 -5.31
C GLY A 87 4.27 2.99 -4.69
N VAL A 88 3.92 3.50 -3.51
CA VAL A 88 4.68 4.51 -2.76
C VAL A 88 5.34 4.00 -1.49
N GLY A 89 5.25 2.69 -1.23
CA GLY A 89 5.94 2.06 -0.12
C GLY A 89 7.47 2.12 -0.26
N VAL A 90 8.15 1.87 0.85
CA VAL A 90 9.61 1.80 1.00
C VAL A 90 10.07 0.38 1.25
N ASN A 91 9.41 -0.32 2.17
CA ASN A 91 9.76 -1.67 2.59
C ASN A 91 8.75 -2.81 2.26
N PRO A 92 7.68 -2.64 1.46
CA PRO A 92 6.90 -3.78 0.99
C PRO A 92 7.55 -4.43 -0.24
N GLY A 93 6.92 -5.50 -0.72
CA GLY A 93 7.14 -6.01 -2.08
C GLY A 93 6.50 -5.11 -3.13
N GLY A 94 6.53 -5.53 -4.39
CA GLY A 94 5.90 -4.82 -5.49
C GLY A 94 6.47 -5.22 -6.85
N PRO A 95 5.91 -4.67 -7.94
CA PRO A 95 6.44 -4.90 -9.29
C PRO A 95 7.86 -4.38 -9.46
N LEU A 96 8.28 -3.37 -8.70
CA LEU A 96 9.63 -2.77 -8.79
C LEU A 96 10.27 -2.62 -7.41
N SER A 97 11.56 -2.33 -7.41
CA SER A 97 12.36 -2.16 -6.19
C SER A 97 12.36 -0.74 -5.62
N THR A 98 11.71 0.25 -6.24
CA THR A 98 11.65 1.63 -5.72
C THR A 98 10.34 2.30 -6.14
N SER A 99 9.88 3.28 -5.35
CA SER A 99 8.81 4.17 -5.78
C SER A 99 9.36 5.23 -6.74
N PRO A 100 8.61 5.65 -7.78
CA PRO A 100 8.98 6.81 -8.60
C PRO A 100 9.12 8.10 -7.78
N VAL A 101 8.41 8.22 -6.65
CA VAL A 101 8.46 9.39 -5.78
C VAL A 101 9.88 9.64 -5.29
N SER A 102 10.67 8.60 -4.98
CA SER A 102 12.05 8.77 -4.52
C SER A 102 12.99 9.31 -5.60
N ALA A 103 12.56 9.35 -6.86
CA ALA A 103 13.29 9.95 -7.97
C ALA A 103 12.89 11.41 -8.24
N LEU A 104 11.98 11.99 -7.44
CA LEU A 104 11.71 13.43 -7.48
C LEU A 104 12.93 14.24 -7.00
N PRO A 105 13.17 15.43 -7.58
CA PRO A 105 14.36 16.21 -7.29
C PRO A 105 14.36 16.82 -5.88
N GLY A 106 15.54 16.92 -5.29
CA GLY A 106 15.75 17.66 -4.04
C GLY A 106 14.93 17.10 -2.89
N ALA A 107 14.20 17.98 -2.20
CA ALA A 107 13.42 17.60 -1.03
C ALA A 107 12.16 16.78 -1.38
N PHE A 108 11.63 16.90 -2.61
CA PHE A 108 10.37 16.26 -3.01
C PHE A 108 10.43 14.72 -2.98
N GLY A 109 11.62 14.12 -3.09
CA GLY A 109 11.80 12.67 -3.01
C GLY A 109 11.94 12.09 -1.60
N GLN A 110 11.76 12.91 -0.55
CA GLN A 110 11.98 12.50 0.86
C GLN A 110 10.79 11.73 1.46
N GLY A 111 9.62 11.85 0.86
CA GLY A 111 8.41 11.21 1.32
C GLY A 111 7.17 11.80 0.67
N VAL A 112 6.02 11.32 1.15
CA VAL A 112 4.71 11.74 0.65
C VAL A 112 3.70 11.78 1.79
N LEU A 113 2.98 12.89 1.92
CA LEU A 113 1.77 13.00 2.73
C LEU A 113 0.57 12.55 1.90
N ILE A 114 -0.28 11.72 2.48
CA ILE A 114 -1.56 11.29 1.93
C ILE A 114 -2.65 11.78 2.87
N ASP A 115 -3.45 12.73 2.40
CA ASP A 115 -4.58 13.31 3.12
C ASP A 115 -5.84 13.08 2.29
N GLU A 116 -6.44 11.90 2.41
CA GLU A 116 -7.69 11.56 1.72
C GLU A 116 -8.86 12.48 2.13
N PRO A 117 -9.04 12.86 3.42
CA PRO A 117 -10.06 13.83 3.82
C PRO A 117 -9.96 15.16 3.07
N ALA A 118 -8.75 15.68 2.86
CA ALA A 118 -8.52 16.88 2.05
C ALA A 118 -8.41 16.61 0.55
N SER A 119 -8.36 15.34 0.13
CA SER A 119 -8.07 14.90 -1.24
C SER A 119 -6.73 15.45 -1.77
N VAL A 120 -5.70 15.43 -0.92
CA VAL A 120 -4.37 15.96 -1.21
C VAL A 120 -3.31 14.86 -1.09
N MET A 121 -2.37 14.88 -2.04
CA MET A 121 -1.10 14.18 -1.95
C MET A 121 0.01 15.23 -2.06
N GLU A 122 0.87 15.33 -1.05
CA GLU A 122 1.94 16.32 -1.01
C GLU A 122 3.31 15.62 -0.96
N PHE A 123 4.22 16.04 -1.83
CA PHE A 123 5.57 15.48 -1.92
C PHE A 123 6.56 16.31 -1.11
N GLY A 124 7.50 15.63 -0.48
CA GLY A 124 8.63 16.26 0.20
C GLY A 124 8.57 16.08 1.71
N PRO A 125 9.14 16.99 2.51
CA PRO A 125 9.12 16.90 3.97
C PRO A 125 7.68 16.91 4.52
N ASN A 126 7.44 16.22 5.63
CA ASN A 126 6.13 16.23 6.29
C ASN A 126 5.76 17.67 6.71
N PRO A 127 4.66 18.26 6.20
CA PRO A 127 4.26 19.60 6.56
C PRO A 127 3.43 19.67 7.85
N LEU A 128 2.99 18.53 8.39
CA LEU A 128 2.07 18.45 9.52
C LEU A 128 2.76 17.98 10.82
N PRO A 129 2.20 18.31 11.99
CA PRO A 129 2.67 17.78 13.27
C PRO A 129 2.25 16.33 13.45
N ALA A 130 3.23 15.48 13.74
CA ALA A 130 3.00 14.08 14.06
C ALA A 130 2.38 13.90 15.45
N HIS A 131 1.34 13.08 15.57
CA HIS A 131 0.86 12.60 16.87
C HIS A 131 1.37 11.19 17.20
N ALA A 132 1.71 10.39 16.17
CA ALA A 132 2.32 9.07 16.32
C ALA A 132 3.16 8.68 15.11
N SER A 133 4.08 7.73 15.31
CA SER A 133 4.85 7.15 14.21
C SER A 133 5.25 5.72 14.49
N VAL A 134 5.52 4.99 13.42
CA VAL A 134 6.04 3.61 13.44
C VAL A 134 7.17 3.45 12.44
N THR A 135 8.19 2.70 12.82
CA THR A 135 9.28 2.33 11.90
C THR A 135 8.75 1.38 10.84
N GLY A 136 9.06 1.65 9.57
CA GLY A 136 8.53 0.93 8.42
C GLY A 136 7.51 1.74 7.63
N ALA A 137 7.58 1.65 6.30
CA ALA A 137 6.66 2.31 5.38
C ALA A 137 6.30 1.36 4.22
N PRO A 138 5.18 0.63 4.27
CA PRO A 138 4.19 0.58 5.36
C PRO A 138 4.33 -0.64 6.28
N VAL A 139 5.29 -1.54 6.02
CA VAL A 139 5.38 -2.83 6.73
C VAL A 139 6.03 -2.60 8.09
N THR A 140 5.31 -2.93 9.16
CA THR A 140 5.73 -2.62 10.54
C THR A 140 5.24 -3.65 11.56
N THR A 141 5.53 -3.42 12.84
CA THR A 141 4.93 -4.14 13.96
C THR A 141 3.90 -3.24 14.64
N LEU A 142 2.68 -3.73 14.80
CA LEU A 142 1.57 -3.02 15.41
C LEU A 142 1.00 -3.79 16.59
N GLN A 143 0.23 -3.09 17.42
CA GLN A 143 -0.62 -3.69 18.43
C GLN A 143 -2.09 -3.47 18.05
N VAL A 144 -2.87 -4.55 18.02
CA VAL A 144 -4.26 -4.53 17.58
C VAL A 144 -5.16 -5.00 18.71
N ARG A 145 -6.24 -4.26 18.94
CA ARG A 145 -7.33 -4.65 19.84
C ARG A 145 -8.60 -4.82 19.02
N ILE A 146 -9.24 -5.98 19.18
CA ILE A 146 -10.51 -6.29 18.55
C ILE A 146 -11.59 -6.23 19.64
N ASN A 147 -12.60 -5.39 19.44
CA ASN A 147 -13.61 -5.04 20.43
C ASN A 147 -12.95 -4.65 21.78
N ASN A 148 -13.45 -5.18 22.89
CA ASN A 148 -12.88 -5.01 24.23
C ASN A 148 -11.89 -6.14 24.60
N GLY A 149 -11.35 -6.85 23.61
CA GLY A 149 -10.39 -7.92 23.82
C GLY A 149 -9.01 -7.43 24.30
N PRO A 150 -8.07 -8.36 24.54
CA PRO A 150 -6.70 -8.00 24.86
C PRO A 150 -6.01 -7.31 23.67
N LEU A 151 -5.03 -6.46 23.99
CA LEU A 151 -4.13 -5.91 22.98
C LEU A 151 -3.15 -6.99 22.54
N GLN A 152 -3.05 -7.22 21.23
CA GLN A 152 -2.24 -8.29 20.64
C GLN A 152 -1.24 -7.73 19.64
N THR A 153 0.01 -8.18 19.71
CA THR A 153 1.05 -7.77 18.76
C THR A 153 0.90 -8.52 17.44
N THR A 154 1.00 -7.80 16.33
CA THR A 154 1.07 -8.35 14.97
C THR A 154 2.35 -7.84 14.29
N ASN A 155 3.14 -8.76 13.75
CA ASN A 155 4.38 -8.44 13.03
C ASN A 155 4.11 -8.46 11.53
N ASN A 156 4.91 -7.71 10.77
CA ASN A 156 4.75 -7.59 9.32
C ASN A 156 3.34 -7.11 8.92
N ALA A 157 2.78 -6.20 9.71
CA ALA A 157 1.51 -5.58 9.43
C ALA A 157 1.67 -4.49 8.36
N TYR A 158 0.66 -4.34 7.51
CA TYR A 158 0.64 -3.37 6.42
C TYR A 158 -0.30 -2.20 6.75
N ILE A 159 0.22 -0.97 6.68
CA ILE A 159 -0.57 0.27 6.67
C ILE A 159 -0.82 0.68 5.22
N ASP A 160 -1.91 0.18 4.65
CA ASP A 160 -2.04 0.01 3.20
C ASP A 160 -3.31 0.66 2.61
N SER A 161 -3.14 1.78 1.91
CA SER A 161 -4.22 2.46 1.17
C SER A 161 -4.74 1.63 -0.03
N GLY A 162 -3.90 0.73 -0.55
CA GLY A 162 -4.23 -0.29 -1.54
C GLY A 162 -5.01 -1.49 -0.98
N GLY A 163 -5.13 -1.62 0.35
CA GLY A 163 -5.67 -2.79 1.02
C GLY A 163 -7.20 -2.90 1.08
N LEU A 164 -7.93 -1.97 0.45
CA LEU A 164 -9.40 -1.93 0.46
C LEU A 164 -9.95 -1.90 1.91
N GLY A 165 -10.75 -2.90 2.31
CA GLY A 165 -11.31 -3.02 3.65
C GLY A 165 -10.39 -3.65 4.70
N GLY A 166 -9.17 -4.04 4.30
CA GLY A 166 -8.17 -4.63 5.17
C GLY A 166 -8.41 -6.11 5.50
N ASP A 167 -7.45 -6.68 6.20
CA ASP A 167 -7.40 -8.09 6.56
C ASP A 167 -7.00 -8.27 8.03
N VAL A 168 -7.66 -9.19 8.72
CA VAL A 168 -7.32 -9.57 10.09
C VAL A 168 -6.91 -11.04 10.15
N PRO A 169 -5.67 -11.36 10.54
CA PRO A 169 -5.17 -12.72 10.58
C PRO A 169 -5.80 -13.53 11.72
N THR A 170 -6.05 -14.83 11.48
CA THR A 170 -6.62 -15.75 12.48
C THR A 170 -5.82 -15.84 13.78
N ALA A 171 -4.52 -15.56 13.76
CA ALA A 171 -3.67 -15.48 14.96
C ALA A 171 -4.10 -14.40 15.97
N LEU A 172 -4.84 -13.38 15.54
CA LEU A 172 -5.42 -12.37 16.44
C LEU A 172 -6.73 -12.83 17.08
N ASN A 173 -7.15 -14.08 16.83
CA ASN A 173 -8.39 -14.68 17.29
C ASN A 173 -9.63 -13.80 17.01
N PRO A 174 -9.79 -13.26 15.78
CA PRO A 174 -10.95 -12.43 15.46
C PRO A 174 -12.25 -13.24 15.47
N PRO A 175 -13.41 -12.61 15.74
CA PRO A 175 -14.69 -13.20 15.35
C PRO A 175 -14.74 -13.35 13.83
N ASN A 176 -15.30 -14.47 13.34
CA ASN A 176 -15.34 -14.76 11.91
C ASN A 176 -16.73 -15.26 11.50
N VAL A 177 -17.36 -14.57 10.56
CA VAL A 177 -18.62 -14.98 9.93
C VAL A 177 -18.40 -15.00 8.42
N GLY A 178 -18.34 -16.20 7.84
CA GLY A 178 -18.23 -16.38 6.39
C GLY A 178 -16.91 -15.88 5.78
N GLY A 179 -15.83 -15.83 6.56
CA GLY A 179 -14.53 -15.32 6.11
C GLY A 179 -14.32 -13.82 6.36
N TYR A 180 -15.24 -13.16 7.05
CA TYR A 180 -15.17 -11.73 7.35
C TYR A 180 -15.37 -11.47 8.84
N LEU A 181 -14.90 -10.31 9.30
CA LEU A 181 -15.31 -9.79 10.60
C LEU A 181 -16.82 -9.48 10.58
N PRO A 182 -17.58 -9.77 11.65
CA PRO A 182 -18.95 -9.32 11.78
C PRO A 182 -19.04 -7.79 11.72
N ALA A 183 -20.07 -7.27 11.06
CA ALA A 183 -20.39 -5.85 11.08
C ALA A 183 -20.58 -5.36 12.53
N GLY A 184 -20.07 -4.17 12.84
CA GLY A 184 -20.04 -3.59 14.19
C GLY A 184 -18.81 -4.00 15.02
N THR A 185 -17.94 -4.87 14.50
CA THR A 185 -16.64 -5.16 15.17
C THR A 185 -15.79 -3.90 15.18
N THR A 186 -15.28 -3.52 16.35
CA THR A 186 -14.34 -2.39 16.48
C THR A 186 -12.91 -2.90 16.42
N ILE A 187 -12.06 -2.24 15.63
CA ILE A 187 -10.61 -2.47 15.59
C ILE A 187 -9.94 -1.18 16.04
N SER A 188 -9.13 -1.26 17.09
CA SER A 188 -8.25 -0.18 17.51
C SER A 188 -6.81 -0.61 17.32
N VAL A 189 -6.01 0.22 16.67
CA VAL A 189 -4.62 -0.09 16.31
C VAL A 189 -3.69 0.91 17.00
N TYR A 190 -2.58 0.40 17.51
CA TYR A 190 -1.64 1.12 18.35
C TYR A 190 -0.21 0.87 17.89
N THR A 191 0.67 1.82 18.23
CA THR A 191 2.12 1.57 18.24
C THR A 191 2.45 0.50 19.29
N THR A 192 3.63 -0.11 19.21
CA THR A 192 4.11 -1.03 20.26
C THR A 192 4.37 -0.35 21.61
N GLY A 193 4.44 0.99 21.62
CA GLY A 193 4.50 1.81 22.83
C GLY A 193 3.13 2.12 23.45
N GLY A 194 2.03 1.70 22.82
CA GLY A 194 0.67 1.88 23.35
C GLY A 194 -0.03 3.18 22.92
N THR A 195 0.55 3.96 22.00
CA THR A 195 -0.12 5.14 21.42
C THR A 195 -1.15 4.69 20.40
N LEU A 196 -2.40 5.16 20.52
CA LEU A 196 -3.45 4.88 19.53
C LEU A 196 -3.08 5.54 18.19
N LEU A 197 -3.18 4.77 17.11
CA LEU A 197 -3.01 5.25 15.73
C LEU A 197 -4.36 5.57 15.09
N TYR A 198 -5.30 4.62 15.15
CA TYR A 198 -6.67 4.84 14.66
C TYR A 198 -7.63 3.82 15.28
N THR A 199 -8.93 4.09 15.16
CA THR A 199 -9.99 3.13 15.47
C THR A 199 -11.01 3.11 14.34
N THR A 200 -11.49 1.93 13.96
CA THR A 200 -12.56 1.79 12.96
C THR A 200 -13.60 0.79 13.41
N THR A 201 -14.83 0.96 12.92
CA THR A 201 -15.92 -0.01 13.09
C THR A 201 -16.23 -0.63 11.74
N VAL A 202 -16.15 -1.96 11.68
CA VAL A 202 -16.23 -2.72 10.43
C VAL A 202 -17.68 -2.81 9.93
N GLY A 203 -17.89 -2.59 8.65
CA GLY A 203 -19.16 -2.82 7.95
C GLY A 203 -19.38 -4.28 7.53
N ALA A 204 -20.51 -4.57 6.90
CA ALA A 204 -20.81 -5.94 6.44
C ALA A 204 -19.87 -6.38 5.32
N GLN A 205 -19.23 -7.55 5.46
CA GLN A 205 -18.31 -8.15 4.49
C GLN A 205 -17.19 -7.19 4.03
N GLN A 206 -16.75 -6.29 4.92
CA GLN A 206 -15.76 -5.27 4.58
C GLN A 206 -14.32 -5.75 4.82
N THR A 207 -14.04 -6.32 5.99
CA THR A 207 -12.70 -6.72 6.41
C THR A 207 -12.60 -8.24 6.44
N ASN A 208 -11.66 -8.82 5.70
CA ASN A 208 -11.51 -10.28 5.64
C ASN A 208 -10.87 -10.82 6.92
N VAL A 209 -11.16 -12.07 7.23
CA VAL A 209 -10.39 -12.88 8.17
C VAL A 209 -9.51 -13.82 7.37
N VAL A 210 -8.20 -13.61 7.43
CA VAL A 210 -7.21 -14.34 6.62
C VAL A 210 -6.44 -15.37 7.45
N SER A 211 -6.02 -16.47 6.82
CA SER A 211 -5.31 -17.54 7.53
C SER A 211 -3.86 -17.16 7.79
N SER A 212 -3.46 -17.04 9.07
CA SER A 212 -2.05 -16.84 9.44
C SER A 212 -1.15 -17.99 9.00
N PHE A 213 -1.68 -19.21 8.94
CA PHE A 213 -0.95 -20.39 8.49
C PHE A 213 -0.57 -20.31 7.01
N LEU A 214 -1.38 -19.63 6.19
CA LEU A 214 -1.14 -19.44 4.77
C LEU A 214 -0.38 -18.14 4.46
N GLY A 215 0.13 -17.45 5.49
CA GLY A 215 0.89 -16.21 5.35
C GLY A 215 0.06 -14.93 5.42
N GLY A 216 -1.24 -15.01 5.74
CA GLY A 216 -2.09 -13.85 5.94
C GLY A 216 -1.58 -12.96 7.08
N THR A 217 -1.46 -11.66 6.80
CA THR A 217 -0.97 -10.65 7.74
C THR A 217 -2.07 -9.66 8.08
N PHE A 218 -1.85 -8.83 9.10
CA PHE A 218 -2.76 -7.73 9.38
C PHE A 218 -2.54 -6.61 8.34
N ASN A 219 -3.61 -6.22 7.66
CA ASN A 219 -3.62 -5.12 6.71
C ASN A 219 -4.69 -4.11 7.16
N THR A 220 -4.33 -2.84 7.34
CA THR A 220 -5.27 -1.81 7.80
C THR A 220 -6.39 -1.52 6.80
N GLY A 221 -6.15 -1.81 5.52
CA GLY A 221 -6.91 -1.22 4.43
C GLY A 221 -6.84 0.31 4.44
N ILE A 222 -7.80 0.92 3.77
CA ILE A 222 -7.94 2.37 3.62
C ILE A 222 -8.38 3.07 4.91
N ALA A 223 -8.85 2.32 5.92
CA ALA A 223 -9.51 2.87 7.11
C ALA A 223 -8.75 4.02 7.82
N PRO A 224 -7.44 3.93 8.11
CA PRO A 224 -6.73 5.04 8.76
C PRO A 224 -6.55 6.25 7.82
N PHE A 225 -6.38 6.03 6.51
CA PHE A 225 -6.23 7.11 5.53
C PHE A 225 -7.50 7.93 5.36
N LEU A 226 -8.69 7.34 5.60
CA LEU A 226 -9.96 8.07 5.57
C LEU A 226 -10.20 8.95 6.82
N GLN A 227 -9.39 8.81 7.86
CA GLN A 227 -9.56 9.50 9.14
C GLN A 227 -8.57 10.65 9.27
N ASP A 228 -7.29 10.36 9.04
CA ASP A 228 -6.20 11.28 9.33
C ASP A 228 -5.21 11.34 8.16
N PRO A 229 -4.48 12.46 8.01
CA PRO A 229 -3.33 12.52 7.10
C PRO A 229 -2.22 11.57 7.56
N ILE A 230 -1.66 10.83 6.61
CA ILE A 230 -0.60 9.85 6.86
C ILE A 230 0.60 10.16 5.96
N TYR A 231 1.74 10.40 6.58
CA TYR A 231 2.99 10.67 5.90
C TYR A 231 3.89 9.43 5.85
N LEU A 232 4.35 9.08 4.64
CA LEU A 232 5.37 8.07 4.42
C LEU A 232 6.72 8.75 4.25
N SER A 233 7.57 8.66 5.28
CA SER A 233 8.97 9.04 5.21
C SER A 233 9.77 7.95 4.51
N TYR A 234 10.64 8.33 3.57
CA TYR A 234 11.57 7.42 2.92
C TYR A 234 12.89 7.25 3.70
N SER A 235 12.96 7.83 4.89
CA SER A 235 14.06 7.69 5.84
C SER A 235 13.69 6.81 7.04
N PRO A 236 14.60 5.94 7.53
CA PRO A 236 15.88 5.59 6.91
C PRO A 236 15.66 4.77 5.62
N GLY A 237 16.59 4.88 4.67
CA GLY A 237 16.49 4.21 3.37
C GLY A 237 16.29 2.68 3.50
N GLY A 238 15.38 2.13 2.70
CA GLY A 238 15.04 0.70 2.70
C GLY A 238 14.10 0.25 3.84
N THR A 239 13.78 1.11 4.80
CA THR A 239 12.81 0.83 5.86
C THR A 239 11.68 1.86 5.87
N GLY A 240 12.03 3.15 5.87
CA GLY A 240 11.08 4.25 5.98
C GLY A 240 10.43 4.36 7.35
N THR A 241 9.53 5.33 7.48
CA THR A 241 8.72 5.58 8.68
C THR A 241 7.32 5.96 8.25
N THR A 242 6.29 5.36 8.83
CA THR A 242 4.89 5.80 8.66
C THR A 242 4.53 6.70 9.83
N ILE A 243 4.00 7.88 9.54
CA ILE A 243 3.69 8.93 10.50
C ILE A 243 2.21 9.26 10.38
N PHE A 244 1.53 9.33 11.52
CA PHE A 244 0.14 9.74 11.63
C PHE A 244 0.12 11.17 12.16
N ASP A 245 -0.46 12.08 11.39
CA ASP A 245 -0.47 13.51 11.65
C ASP A 245 -1.82 13.99 12.22
N ALA A 246 -1.91 15.24 12.67
CA ALA A 246 -3.11 15.86 13.26
C ALA A 246 -3.26 17.34 12.86
#